data_AF-A0A848HL65-F1
#
_entry.id   AF-A0A848HL65-F1
#
_cell.length_a   1.000
_cell.length_b   1.000
_cell.length_c   1.000
_cell.angle_alpha   90.00
_cell.angle_beta   90.00
_cell.angle_gamma   90.00
#
_symmetry.space_group_name_H-M   'P 1'
#
loop_
_entity.id
_entity.type
_entity.pdbx_description
1 polymer ?
#
loop_
_entity_poly.entity_id
_entity_poly.type
_entity_poly.pdbx_seq_one_letter_code
_entity_poly.pdbx_strand_id
1 'polypeptide(L)'
;MSKIRNVAVLTACLLSASAAHAQLGGLGGMLGAKSAGSNTDISADISTFVTQSNALRELTSRSVIAINAAFLSAGESEARRAAFDAANALTNVNEKQAKLNELYESNAAELERRVKSGEAKEQMGKLDAAKKKQIGDALMNFGIGSLQAVVLTKTGQSLLQKAGANPMNVTKMMPVKDALPVLGRVVSDAGGFMVGVGKLAKGANIEVPAVKADSKPVEVSFS
;
A
#
# COMPACT_ATOMS: atom_id res chain seq x y z
N MET A 1 -52.90 -6.35 -3.46
CA MET A 1 -52.37 -6.41 -4.84
C MET A 1 -51.29 -5.34 -4.97
N SER A 2 -50.04 -5.78 -5.20
CA SER A 2 -48.82 -4.98 -5.29
C SER A 2 -48.83 -3.92 -6.39
N LYS A 3 -47.99 -2.89 -6.22
CA LYS A 3 -46.93 -2.51 -7.18
C LYS A 3 -45.93 -1.56 -6.51
N ILE A 4 -44.86 -2.14 -5.96
CA ILE A 4 -43.64 -1.42 -5.56
C ILE A 4 -42.80 -1.23 -6.82
N ARG A 5 -42.38 0.00 -7.09
CA ARG A 5 -41.52 0.38 -8.22
C ARG A 5 -40.07 0.07 -7.84
N ASN A 6 -39.48 -0.91 -8.51
CA ASN A 6 -38.05 -1.23 -8.42
C ASN A 6 -37.22 -0.04 -8.93
N VAL A 7 -36.40 0.55 -8.06
CA VAL A 7 -35.28 1.40 -8.46
C VAL A 7 -34.06 0.50 -8.52
N ALA A 8 -33.69 0.08 -9.72
CA ALA A 8 -32.41 -0.53 -10.01
C ALA A 8 -31.37 0.58 -10.12
N VAL A 9 -30.49 0.70 -9.12
CA VAL A 9 -29.26 1.49 -9.24
C VAL A 9 -28.15 0.56 -9.72
N LEU A 10 -27.56 0.93 -10.86
CA LEU A 10 -26.48 0.26 -11.56
C LEU A 10 -25.34 -0.15 -10.61
N THR A 11 -25.10 -1.46 -10.53
CA THR A 11 -23.81 -2.01 -10.11
C THR A 11 -22.96 -2.18 -11.36
N ALA A 12 -22.08 -1.21 -11.63
CA ALA A 12 -21.02 -1.34 -12.62
C ALA A 12 -19.73 -0.77 -12.04
N CYS A 13 -18.64 -1.53 -12.18
CA CYS A 13 -17.23 -1.28 -11.79
C CYS A 13 -16.72 -2.14 -10.61
N LEU A 14 -16.59 -3.44 -10.82
CA LEU A 14 -15.78 -4.34 -10.00
C LEU A 14 -14.96 -5.30 -10.89
N LEU A 15 -13.99 -4.79 -11.65
CA LEU A 15 -13.04 -5.64 -12.39
C LEU A 15 -11.63 -5.02 -12.51
N SER A 16 -11.07 -4.50 -11.41
CA SER A 16 -9.67 -4.02 -11.41
C SER A 16 -8.88 -4.41 -10.14
N ALA A 17 -9.10 -5.60 -9.59
CA ALA A 17 -8.45 -6.07 -8.37
C ALA A 17 -7.21 -6.98 -8.58
N SER A 18 -6.83 -7.32 -9.81
CA SER A 18 -5.85 -8.40 -10.06
C SER A 18 -4.43 -7.97 -10.48
N ALA A 19 -4.20 -6.69 -10.82
CA ALA A 19 -2.91 -6.27 -11.39
C ALA A 19 -1.76 -6.20 -10.35
N ALA A 20 -2.04 -5.77 -9.11
CA ALA A 20 -1.01 -5.59 -8.08
C ALA A 20 -0.33 -6.90 -7.65
N HIS A 21 -1.05 -8.03 -7.69
CA HIS A 21 -0.52 -9.33 -7.25
C HIS A 21 0.62 -9.85 -8.12
N ALA A 22 0.59 -9.61 -9.42
CA ALA A 22 1.65 -10.06 -10.34
C ALA A 22 2.92 -9.19 -10.23
N GLN A 23 2.75 -7.89 -9.99
CA GLN A 23 3.85 -6.93 -9.97
C GLN A 23 4.72 -7.02 -8.72
N LEU A 24 4.12 -7.45 -7.59
CA LEU A 24 4.83 -7.61 -6.32
C LEU A 24 5.54 -8.98 -6.18
N GLY A 25 5.09 -10.01 -6.92
CA GLY A 25 5.76 -11.32 -6.97
C GLY A 25 7.11 -11.33 -7.70
N GLY A 26 7.42 -10.29 -8.48
CA GLY A 26 8.67 -10.17 -9.27
C GLY A 26 9.92 -9.83 -8.45
N LEU A 27 9.80 -9.53 -7.16
CA LEU A 27 10.93 -9.09 -6.32
C LEU A 27 12.00 -10.19 -6.10
N GLY A 28 11.62 -11.48 -6.18
CA GLY A 28 12.57 -12.58 -6.12
C GLY A 28 13.60 -12.59 -7.25
N GLY A 29 13.26 -12.03 -8.42
CA GLY A 29 14.15 -11.93 -9.58
C GLY A 29 15.28 -10.89 -9.41
N MET A 30 15.04 -9.84 -8.63
CA MET A 30 16.04 -8.76 -8.43
C MET A 30 17.14 -9.13 -7.43
N LEU A 31 16.86 -10.01 -6.46
CA LEU A 31 17.86 -10.51 -5.51
C LEU A 31 18.81 -11.55 -6.16
N GLY A 32 18.46 -12.09 -7.33
CA GLY A 32 19.22 -13.13 -8.05
C GLY A 32 19.97 -12.64 -9.29
N ALA A 33 19.75 -11.41 -9.75
CA ALA A 33 20.43 -10.87 -10.92
C ALA A 33 21.89 -10.48 -10.56
N LYS A 34 22.78 -11.47 -10.57
CA LYS A 34 24.23 -11.25 -10.65
C LYS A 34 24.50 -10.45 -11.93
N SER A 35 24.72 -9.15 -11.76
CA SER A 35 25.14 -8.24 -12.82
C SER A 35 26.54 -8.64 -13.26
N ALA A 36 26.64 -9.48 -14.31
CA ALA A 36 27.87 -9.64 -15.07
C ALA A 36 28.18 -8.31 -15.78
N GLY A 37 29.44 -7.90 -15.70
CA GLY A 37 29.92 -6.60 -16.16
C GLY A 37 29.51 -6.29 -17.60
N SER A 38 28.76 -5.20 -17.75
CA SER A 38 28.50 -4.53 -19.01
C SER A 38 28.05 -3.12 -18.63
N ASN A 39 28.41 -2.13 -19.44
CA ASN A 39 28.11 -0.71 -19.30
C ASN A 39 26.60 -0.44 -19.56
N THR A 40 25.73 -1.28 -19.00
CA THR A 40 24.37 -1.56 -19.47
C THR A 40 23.41 -0.45 -19.09
N ASP A 41 22.51 -0.16 -20.03
CA ASP A 41 21.39 0.74 -19.89
C ASP A 41 20.59 0.47 -18.59
N ILE A 42 20.71 1.38 -17.62
CA ILE A 42 20.00 1.31 -16.34
C ILE A 42 18.49 1.57 -16.46
N SER A 43 17.99 1.92 -17.65
CA SER A 43 16.58 2.26 -17.87
C SER A 43 15.64 1.11 -17.52
N ALA A 44 16.05 -0.14 -17.76
CA ALA A 44 15.29 -1.34 -17.37
C ALA A 44 15.16 -1.48 -15.84
N ASP A 45 16.25 -1.25 -15.11
CA ASP A 45 16.25 -1.30 -13.64
C ASP A 45 15.38 -0.18 -13.05
N ILE A 46 15.45 1.04 -13.61
CA ILE A 46 14.59 2.16 -13.20
C ILE A 46 13.12 1.83 -13.43
N SER A 47 12.78 1.32 -14.61
CA SER A 47 11.40 0.95 -14.95
C SER A 47 10.85 -0.11 -14.00
N THR A 48 11.66 -1.12 -13.69
CA THR A 48 11.30 -2.17 -12.73
C THR A 48 11.08 -1.59 -11.33
N PHE A 49 12.02 -0.77 -10.86
CA PHE A 49 11.93 -0.09 -9.57
C PHE A 49 10.66 0.78 -9.46
N VAL A 50 10.36 1.58 -10.48
CA VAL A 50 9.18 2.47 -10.50
C VAL A 50 7.89 1.63 -10.46
N THR A 51 7.83 0.58 -11.27
CA THR A 51 6.66 -0.31 -11.32
C THR A 51 6.37 -0.95 -9.97
N GLN A 52 7.41 -1.48 -9.31
CA GLN A 52 7.27 -2.11 -7.99
C GLN A 52 6.96 -1.08 -6.90
N SER A 53 7.58 0.10 -6.94
CA SER A 53 7.29 1.19 -6.00
C SER A 53 5.84 1.65 -6.08
N ASN A 54 5.27 1.67 -7.29
CA ASN A 54 3.86 2.01 -7.50
C ASN A 54 2.92 0.93 -6.95
N ALA A 55 3.19 -0.33 -7.24
CA ALA A 55 2.38 -1.44 -6.72
C ALA A 55 2.42 -1.50 -5.18
N LEU A 56 3.59 -1.23 -4.58
CA LEU A 56 3.74 -1.15 -3.14
C LEU A 56 2.91 -0.01 -2.55
N ARG A 57 3.00 1.19 -3.14
CA ARG A 57 2.24 2.37 -2.71
C ARG A 57 0.74 2.09 -2.74
N GLU A 58 0.26 1.43 -3.79
CA GLU A 58 -1.13 1.01 -3.88
C GLU A 58 -1.50 0.05 -2.73
N LEU A 59 -0.70 -1.00 -2.53
CA LEU A 59 -0.93 -2.00 -1.49
C LEU A 59 -0.97 -1.38 -0.09
N THR A 60 0.04 -0.56 0.26
CA THR A 60 0.14 0.03 1.59
C THR A 60 -0.95 1.07 1.83
N SER A 61 -1.30 1.87 0.82
CA SER A 61 -2.42 2.82 0.90
C SER A 61 -3.76 2.11 1.12
N ARG A 62 -4.07 1.08 0.31
CA ARG A 62 -5.28 0.26 0.52
C ARG A 62 -5.32 -0.33 1.92
N SER A 63 -4.19 -0.83 2.40
CA SER A 63 -4.08 -1.43 3.73
C SER A 63 -4.37 -0.44 4.86
N VAL A 64 -3.76 0.75 4.83
CA VAL A 64 -4.00 1.78 5.85
C VAL A 64 -5.45 2.29 5.80
N ILE A 65 -6.01 2.46 4.60
CA ILE A 65 -7.42 2.85 4.44
C ILE A 65 -8.33 1.75 4.99
N ALA A 66 -8.08 0.48 4.70
CA ALA A 66 -8.89 -0.64 5.18
C ALA A 66 -8.83 -0.79 6.70
N ILE A 67 -7.70 -0.48 7.34
CA ILE A 67 -7.60 -0.44 8.80
C ILE A 67 -8.41 0.74 9.35
N ASN A 68 -8.29 1.92 8.74
CA ASN A 68 -9.07 3.10 9.15
C ASN A 68 -10.58 2.89 8.98
N ALA A 69 -11.01 2.26 7.89
CA ALA A 69 -12.41 1.97 7.58
C ALA A 69 -13.14 1.27 8.73
N ALA A 70 -12.45 0.41 9.48
CA ALA A 70 -13.02 -0.27 10.63
C ALA A 70 -13.47 0.68 11.77
N PHE A 71 -12.94 1.92 11.80
CA PHE A 71 -13.19 2.96 12.80
C PHE A 71 -14.07 4.10 12.28
N LEU A 72 -14.52 4.03 11.03
CA LEU A 72 -15.29 5.07 10.38
C LEU A 72 -16.76 4.67 10.29
N SER A 73 -17.64 5.67 10.11
CA SER A 73 -18.99 5.39 9.65
C SER A 73 -18.97 4.78 8.24
N ALA A 74 -20.04 4.07 7.86
CA ALA A 74 -20.14 3.48 6.54
C ALA A 74 -19.99 4.52 5.41
N GLY A 75 -20.55 5.72 5.59
CA GLY A 75 -20.43 6.81 4.61
C GLY A 75 -19.02 7.37 4.49
N GLU A 76 -18.29 7.49 5.59
CA GLU A 76 -16.89 7.94 5.57
C GLU A 76 -15.96 6.87 4.99
N SER A 77 -16.20 5.59 5.30
CA SER A 77 -15.46 4.47 4.71
C SER A 77 -15.61 4.46 3.19
N GLU A 78 -16.84 4.59 2.71
CA GLU A 78 -17.14 4.62 1.28
C GLU A 78 -16.54 5.85 0.58
N ALA A 79 -16.55 7.02 1.22
CA ALA A 79 -15.91 8.21 0.67
C ALA A 79 -14.39 8.02 0.50
N ARG A 80 -13.72 7.39 1.48
CA ARG A 80 -12.28 7.10 1.37
C ARG A 80 -11.97 6.06 0.30
N ARG A 81 -12.82 5.04 0.17
CA ARG A 81 -12.74 4.06 -0.91
C ARG A 81 -12.89 4.74 -2.27
N ALA A 82 -13.93 5.55 -2.45
CA ALA A 82 -14.18 6.25 -3.70
C ALA A 82 -13.03 7.19 -4.08
N ALA A 83 -12.47 7.91 -3.10
CA ALA A 83 -11.30 8.76 -3.34
C ALA A 83 -10.08 7.95 -3.77
N PHE A 84 -9.87 6.79 -3.15
CA PHE A 84 -8.81 5.86 -3.53
C PHE A 84 -9.01 5.30 -4.94
N ASP A 85 -10.21 4.81 -5.26
CA ASP A 85 -10.53 4.25 -6.57
C ASP A 85 -10.42 5.34 -7.67
N ALA A 86 -10.86 6.56 -7.39
CA ALA A 86 -10.72 7.70 -8.29
C ALA A 86 -9.24 8.06 -8.54
N ALA A 87 -8.41 8.10 -7.49
CA ALA A 87 -6.97 8.32 -7.64
C ALA A 87 -6.32 7.20 -8.48
N ASN A 88 -6.76 5.96 -8.29
CA ASN A 88 -6.20 4.80 -8.96
C ASN A 88 -6.58 4.72 -10.45
N ALA A 89 -7.71 5.31 -10.82
CA ALA A 89 -8.21 5.42 -12.19
C ALA A 89 -7.52 6.53 -13.02
N LEU A 90 -6.71 7.39 -12.40
CA LEU A 90 -5.96 8.42 -13.10
C LEU A 90 -4.97 7.81 -14.10
N THR A 91 -4.99 8.32 -15.33
CA THR A 91 -4.11 7.89 -16.43
C THR A 91 -2.73 8.53 -16.36
N ASN A 92 -2.65 9.76 -15.86
CA ASN A 92 -1.38 10.43 -15.59
C ASN A 92 -0.71 9.79 -14.36
N VAL A 93 0.43 9.14 -14.59
CA VAL A 93 1.17 8.40 -13.55
C VAL A 93 1.62 9.31 -12.40
N ASN A 94 2.05 10.54 -12.69
CA ASN A 94 2.54 11.46 -11.66
C ASN A 94 1.38 11.99 -10.80
N GLU A 95 0.26 12.35 -11.42
CA GLU A 95 -0.95 12.77 -10.69
C GLU A 95 -1.52 11.63 -9.85
N LYS A 96 -1.60 10.42 -10.43
CA LYS A 96 -1.98 9.19 -9.72
C LYS A 96 -1.12 8.99 -8.48
N GLN A 97 0.20 9.05 -8.62
CA GLN A 97 1.14 8.87 -7.51
C GLN A 97 0.97 9.94 -6.43
N ALA A 98 0.86 11.21 -6.83
CA ALA A 98 0.65 12.30 -5.88
C ALA A 98 -0.64 12.12 -5.07
N LYS A 99 -1.74 11.73 -5.73
CA LYS A 99 -3.04 11.49 -5.06
C LYS A 99 -3.00 10.27 -4.14
N LEU A 100 -2.36 9.19 -4.55
CA LEU A 100 -2.18 8.02 -3.69
C LEU A 100 -1.31 8.35 -2.45
N ASN A 101 -0.35 9.26 -2.58
CA ASN A 101 0.46 9.71 -1.43
C ASN A 101 -0.31 10.55 -0.44
N GLU A 102 -1.06 11.52 -0.95
CA GLU A 102 -1.92 12.36 -0.14
C GLU A 102 -2.93 11.50 0.64
N LEU A 103 -3.50 10.49 -0.01
CA LEU A 103 -4.37 9.50 0.63
C LEU A 103 -3.61 8.67 1.67
N TYR A 104 -2.43 8.14 1.35
CA TYR A 104 -1.63 7.40 2.32
C TYR A 104 -1.32 8.24 3.56
N GLU A 105 -0.78 9.43 3.38
CA GLU A 105 -0.33 10.30 4.47
C GLU A 105 -1.48 10.73 5.36
N SER A 106 -2.59 11.18 4.78
CA SER A 106 -3.79 11.57 5.54
C SER A 106 -4.37 10.39 6.33
N ASN A 107 -4.42 9.21 5.72
CA ASN A 107 -4.92 8.02 6.40
C ASN A 107 -3.96 7.53 7.48
N ALA A 108 -2.66 7.51 7.22
CA ALA A 108 -1.65 7.10 8.19
C ALA A 108 -1.63 8.05 9.40
N ALA A 109 -1.70 9.36 9.17
CA ALA A 109 -1.76 10.35 10.23
C ALA A 109 -3.03 10.22 11.08
N GLU A 110 -4.18 9.99 10.45
CA GLU A 110 -5.44 9.79 11.18
C GLU A 110 -5.41 8.49 12.00
N LEU A 111 -4.89 7.39 11.43
CA LEU A 111 -4.75 6.12 12.15
C LEU A 111 -3.79 6.27 13.33
N GLU A 112 -2.66 6.93 13.13
CA GLU A 112 -1.68 7.22 14.18
C GLU A 112 -2.31 8.07 15.30
N ARG A 113 -3.09 9.09 14.96
CA ARG A 113 -3.84 9.91 15.93
C ARG A 113 -4.81 9.05 16.76
N ARG A 114 -5.54 8.13 16.13
CA ARG A 114 -6.48 7.21 16.81
C ARG A 114 -5.78 6.22 17.73
N VAL A 115 -4.61 5.73 17.32
CA VAL A 115 -3.76 4.87 18.17
C VAL A 115 -3.27 5.65 19.39
N LYS A 116 -2.75 6.86 19.19
CA LYS A 116 -2.19 7.70 20.26
C LYS A 116 -3.25 8.20 21.25
N SER A 117 -4.46 8.48 20.79
CA SER A 117 -5.57 8.93 21.64
C SER A 117 -6.27 7.78 22.39
N GLY A 118 -5.98 6.52 22.06
CA GLY A 118 -6.65 5.35 22.64
C GLY A 118 -8.00 5.01 21.99
N GLU A 119 -8.50 5.85 21.08
CA GLU A 119 -9.74 5.64 20.33
C GLU A 119 -9.74 4.28 19.59
N ALA A 120 -8.62 3.94 18.95
CA ALA A 120 -8.48 2.67 18.24
C ALA A 120 -8.59 1.46 19.17
N LYS A 121 -8.08 1.56 20.40
CA LYS A 121 -8.14 0.47 21.39
C LYS A 121 -9.58 0.18 21.81
N GLU A 122 -10.34 1.23 22.10
CA GLU A 122 -11.73 1.09 22.52
C GLU A 122 -12.60 0.51 21.41
N GLN A 123 -12.42 0.99 20.18
CA GLN A 123 -13.22 0.57 19.04
C GLN A 123 -12.85 -0.83 18.56
N MET A 124 -11.56 -1.21 18.51
CA MET A 124 -11.12 -2.55 18.07
C MET A 124 -11.75 -3.69 18.88
N GLY A 125 -11.95 -3.49 20.19
CA GLY A 125 -12.57 -4.49 21.06
C GLY A 125 -14.05 -4.75 20.75
N LYS A 126 -14.73 -3.79 20.11
CA LYS A 126 -16.17 -3.82 19.80
C LYS A 126 -16.47 -4.26 18.35
N LEU A 127 -15.43 -4.52 17.55
CA LEU A 127 -15.59 -4.91 16.16
C LEU A 127 -16.21 -6.30 16.02
N ASP A 128 -17.06 -6.46 15.01
CA ASP A 128 -17.54 -7.77 14.58
C ASP A 128 -16.43 -8.59 13.92
N ALA A 129 -16.69 -9.88 13.70
CA ALA A 129 -15.71 -10.81 13.14
C ALA A 129 -15.25 -10.41 11.72
N ALA A 130 -16.13 -9.80 10.91
CA ALA A 130 -15.79 -9.41 9.54
C ALA A 130 -14.78 -8.26 9.53
N LYS A 131 -15.03 -7.21 10.33
CA LYS A 131 -14.10 -6.08 10.49
C LYS A 131 -12.78 -6.50 11.13
N LYS A 132 -12.81 -7.42 12.09
CA LYS A 132 -11.59 -8.00 12.66
C LYS A 132 -10.77 -8.71 11.58
N LYS A 133 -11.40 -9.58 10.78
CA LYS A 133 -10.73 -10.25 9.67
C LYS A 133 -10.13 -9.24 8.67
N GLN A 134 -10.87 -8.21 8.30
CA GLN A 134 -10.40 -7.16 7.40
C GLN A 134 -9.15 -6.45 7.95
N ILE A 135 -9.12 -6.11 9.25
CA ILE A 135 -7.93 -5.53 9.89
C ILE A 135 -6.76 -6.51 9.84
N GLY A 136 -7.00 -7.80 10.13
CA GLY A 136 -5.98 -8.84 10.06
C GLY A 136 -5.32 -8.95 8.68
N ASP A 137 -6.16 -9.03 7.65
CA ASP A 137 -5.74 -9.10 6.25
C ASP A 137 -5.02 -7.81 5.81
N ALA A 138 -5.51 -6.63 6.23
CA ALA A 138 -4.88 -5.36 5.93
C ALA A 138 -3.53 -5.19 6.64
N LEU A 139 -3.38 -5.68 7.87
CA LEU A 139 -2.11 -5.69 8.58
C LEU A 139 -1.11 -6.64 7.93
N MET A 140 -1.55 -7.81 7.48
CA MET A 140 -0.71 -8.72 6.68
C MET A 140 -0.24 -8.05 5.40
N ASN A 141 -1.15 -7.44 4.64
CA ASN A 141 -0.83 -6.72 3.40
C ASN A 141 0.15 -5.56 3.62
N PHE A 142 -0.07 -4.76 4.66
CA PHE A 142 0.85 -3.69 5.03
C PHE A 142 2.22 -4.26 5.42
N GLY A 143 2.26 -5.38 6.15
CA GLY A 143 3.50 -6.07 6.49
C GLY A 143 4.27 -6.56 5.26
N ILE A 144 3.58 -7.15 4.27
CA ILE A 144 4.17 -7.51 2.97
C ILE A 144 4.76 -6.26 2.30
N GLY A 145 3.95 -5.20 2.15
CA GLY A 145 4.40 -3.94 1.56
C GLY A 145 5.60 -3.33 2.29
N SER A 146 5.66 -3.44 3.62
CA SER A 146 6.75 -2.91 4.44
C SER A 146 8.07 -3.65 4.21
N LEU A 147 8.05 -4.98 4.13
CA LEU A 147 9.24 -5.77 3.81
C LEU A 147 9.76 -5.43 2.41
N GLN A 148 8.84 -5.27 1.46
CA GLN A 148 9.18 -4.87 0.10
C GLN A 148 9.73 -3.43 0.05
N ALA A 149 9.23 -2.53 0.90
CA ALA A 149 9.71 -1.15 0.99
C ALA A 149 11.17 -1.09 1.44
N VAL A 150 11.58 -1.97 2.36
CA VAL A 150 12.99 -2.09 2.77
C VAL A 150 13.88 -2.51 1.59
N VAL A 151 13.45 -3.52 0.82
CA VAL A 151 14.21 -3.98 -0.35
C VAL A 151 14.31 -2.88 -1.40
N LEU A 152 13.18 -2.28 -1.77
CA LEU A 152 13.12 -1.22 -2.77
C LEU A 152 13.91 0.02 -2.35
N THR A 153 13.88 0.40 -1.08
CA THR A 153 14.69 1.54 -0.58
C THR A 153 16.18 1.30 -0.85
N LYS A 154 16.68 0.09 -0.55
CA LYS A 154 18.07 -0.28 -0.81
C LYS A 154 18.37 -0.30 -2.32
N THR A 155 17.45 -0.84 -3.13
CA THR A 155 17.58 -0.81 -4.59
C THR A 155 17.66 0.63 -5.11
N GLY A 156 16.74 1.51 -4.73
CA GLY A 156 16.71 2.89 -5.17
C GLY A 156 17.99 3.65 -4.80
N GLN A 157 18.50 3.44 -3.58
CA GLN A 157 19.79 3.98 -3.16
C GLN A 157 20.95 3.47 -4.03
N SER A 158 20.97 2.17 -4.37
CA SER A 158 21.97 1.60 -5.27
C SER A 158 21.88 2.18 -6.68
N LEU A 159 20.67 2.40 -7.21
CA LEU A 159 20.47 3.04 -8.52
C LEU A 159 21.01 4.47 -8.53
N LEU A 160 20.77 5.25 -7.46
CA LEU A 160 21.32 6.60 -7.33
C LEU A 160 22.85 6.60 -7.30
N GLN A 161 23.47 5.66 -6.58
CA GLN A 161 24.93 5.52 -6.55
C GLN A 161 25.51 5.19 -7.93
N LYS A 162 24.88 4.26 -8.66
CA LYS A 162 25.28 3.91 -10.03
C LYS A 162 25.12 5.08 -11.00
N ALA A 163 24.07 5.89 -10.86
CA ALA A 163 23.86 7.07 -11.69
C ALA A 163 24.86 8.20 -11.38
N GLY A 164 25.32 8.33 -10.13
CA GLY A 164 26.38 9.28 -9.78
C GLY A 164 27.70 9.05 -10.52
N ALA A 165 27.95 7.81 -10.96
CA ALA A 165 29.12 7.46 -11.78
C ALA A 165 28.98 7.86 -13.27
N ASN A 166 27.79 8.28 -13.73
CA ASN A 166 27.57 8.74 -15.11
C ASN A 166 26.54 9.89 -15.18
N PRO A 167 26.98 11.13 -15.46
CA PRO A 167 26.11 12.31 -15.53
C PRO A 167 24.90 12.18 -16.46
N MET A 168 24.99 11.42 -17.55
CA MET A 168 23.85 11.20 -18.47
C MET A 168 22.71 10.39 -17.85
N ASN A 169 23.00 9.64 -16.78
CA ASN A 169 22.00 8.83 -16.07
C ASN A 169 21.28 9.62 -14.98
N VAL A 170 21.80 10.78 -14.56
CA VAL A 170 21.26 11.58 -13.45
C VAL A 170 19.85 12.08 -13.76
N THR A 171 19.57 12.47 -15.00
CA THR A 171 18.24 12.96 -15.42
C THR A 171 17.19 11.85 -15.39
N LYS A 172 17.59 10.59 -15.65
CA LYS A 172 16.72 9.42 -15.58
C LYS A 172 16.39 8.98 -14.15
N MET A 173 17.07 9.54 -13.13
CA MET A 173 16.87 9.18 -11.72
C MET A 173 15.72 9.90 -11.04
N MET A 174 15.08 10.88 -11.67
CA MET A 174 13.99 11.64 -11.04
C MET A 174 12.89 10.71 -10.46
N PRO A 175 12.38 9.71 -11.19
CA PRO A 175 11.39 8.77 -10.63
C PRO A 175 11.91 7.96 -9.44
N VAL A 176 13.21 7.69 -9.38
CA VAL A 176 13.85 7.00 -8.23
C VAL A 176 13.86 7.91 -7.01
N LYS A 177 14.27 9.18 -7.20
CA LYS A 177 14.29 10.19 -6.13
C LYS A 177 12.89 10.45 -5.57
N ASP A 178 11.88 10.49 -6.44
CA ASP A 178 10.49 10.78 -6.03
C ASP A 178 9.85 9.62 -5.25
N ALA A 179 10.26 8.38 -5.53
CA ALA A 179 9.73 7.21 -4.83
C ALA A 179 10.34 7.01 -3.44
N LEU A 180 11.63 7.32 -3.25
CA LEU A 180 12.38 7.00 -2.03
C LEU A 180 11.76 7.58 -0.74
N PRO A 181 11.31 8.84 -0.66
CA PRO A 181 10.69 9.38 0.54
C PRO A 181 9.50 8.56 1.02
N VAL A 182 8.64 8.11 0.10
CA VAL A 182 7.45 7.34 0.47
C VAL A 182 7.79 5.92 0.87
N LEU A 183 8.75 5.28 0.19
CA LEU A 183 9.26 3.97 0.63
C LEU A 183 9.84 4.06 2.05
N GLY A 184 10.64 5.10 2.31
CA GLY A 184 11.19 5.38 3.64
C GLY A 184 10.09 5.64 4.68
N ARG A 185 9.03 6.35 4.31
CA ARG A 185 7.88 6.59 5.17
C ARG A 185 7.15 5.30 5.54
N VAL A 186 6.86 4.43 4.59
CA VAL A 186 6.26 3.10 4.85
C VAL A 186 7.12 2.30 5.83
N VAL A 187 8.45 2.27 5.63
CA VAL A 187 9.38 1.60 6.55
C VAL A 187 9.32 2.22 7.96
N SER A 188 9.29 3.55 8.06
CA SER A 188 9.17 4.27 9.34
C SER A 188 7.85 3.96 10.04
N ASP A 189 6.73 3.96 9.31
CA ASP A 189 5.39 3.69 9.85
C ASP A 189 5.28 2.25 10.34
N ALA A 190 5.88 1.30 9.60
CA ALA A 190 5.98 -0.11 9.96
C ALA A 190 6.75 -0.33 11.27
N GLY A 191 7.86 0.39 11.48
CA GLY A 191 8.62 0.37 12.73
C GLY A 191 7.99 1.21 13.85
N GLY A 192 7.08 2.11 13.51
CA GLY A 192 6.46 3.08 14.40
C GLY A 192 5.02 2.69 14.78
N PHE A 193 4.06 3.53 14.39
CA PHE A 193 2.69 3.42 14.87
C PHE A 193 1.99 2.10 14.46
N MET A 194 2.41 1.48 13.35
CA MET A 194 1.83 0.20 12.90
C MET A 194 2.18 -0.97 13.82
N VAL A 195 3.32 -0.90 14.55
CA VAL A 195 3.59 -1.83 15.67
C VAL A 195 2.52 -1.67 16.76
N GLY A 196 2.10 -0.43 17.03
CA GLY A 196 1.00 -0.11 17.95
C GLY A 196 -0.31 -0.71 17.48
N VAL A 197 -0.66 -0.51 16.20
CA VAL A 197 -1.87 -1.12 15.59
C VAL A 197 -1.85 -2.64 15.72
N GLY A 198 -0.72 -3.29 15.41
CA GLY A 198 -0.57 -4.75 15.55
C GLY A 198 -0.74 -5.24 16.99
N LYS A 199 -0.23 -4.50 17.98
CA LYS A 199 -0.43 -4.80 19.41
C LYS A 199 -1.90 -4.67 19.81
N LEU A 200 -2.59 -3.63 19.35
CA LEU A 200 -4.01 -3.43 19.61
C LEU A 200 -4.85 -4.55 18.98
N ALA A 201 -4.54 -4.92 17.72
CA ALA A 201 -5.19 -6.01 17.02
C ALA A 201 -5.05 -7.32 17.79
N LYS A 202 -3.84 -7.67 18.23
CA LYS A 202 -3.60 -8.84 19.08
C LYS A 202 -4.41 -8.79 20.38
N GLY A 203 -4.45 -7.64 21.05
CA GLY A 203 -5.23 -7.44 22.28
C GLY A 203 -6.75 -7.60 22.07
N ALA A 204 -7.25 -7.30 20.87
CA ALA A 204 -8.65 -7.47 20.49
C ALA A 204 -8.98 -8.86 19.92
N ASN A 205 -8.04 -9.82 20.01
CA ASN A 205 -8.13 -11.15 19.41
C ASN A 205 -8.35 -11.12 17.90
N ILE A 206 -7.71 -10.18 17.21
CA ILE A 206 -7.64 -10.14 15.76
C ILE A 206 -6.48 -11.02 15.31
N GLU A 207 -6.78 -12.01 14.48
CA GLU A 207 -5.76 -12.82 13.84
C GLU A 207 -5.07 -12.03 12.74
N VAL A 208 -3.76 -11.87 12.85
CA VAL A 208 -2.92 -11.25 11.81
C VAL A 208 -2.06 -12.37 11.24
N PRO A 209 -2.30 -12.81 9.99
CA PRO A 209 -1.49 -13.84 9.37
C PRO A 209 -0.01 -13.45 9.35
N ALA A 210 0.87 -14.42 9.61
CA ALA A 210 2.30 -14.19 9.58
C ALA A 210 2.76 -13.90 8.14
N VAL A 211 3.54 -12.83 7.98
CA VAL A 211 4.17 -12.50 6.69
C VAL A 211 5.44 -13.34 6.50
N LYS A 212 5.50 -14.05 5.39
CA LYS A 212 6.64 -14.85 4.92
C LYS A 212 7.22 -14.23 3.65
N ALA A 213 8.40 -14.69 3.26
CA ALA A 213 9.09 -14.20 2.07
C ALA A 213 8.29 -14.41 0.76
N ASP A 214 7.42 -15.43 0.73
CA ASP A 214 6.55 -15.79 -0.38
C ASP A 214 5.08 -15.39 -0.17
N SER A 215 4.77 -14.68 0.92
CA SER A 215 3.42 -14.20 1.19
C SER A 215 2.96 -13.28 0.06
N LYS A 216 1.80 -13.61 -0.51
CA LYS A 216 1.12 -12.75 -1.48
C LYS A 216 0.13 -11.86 -0.75
N PRO A 217 -0.07 -10.62 -1.22
CA PRO A 217 -1.19 -9.83 -0.75
C PRO A 217 -2.51 -10.60 -0.90
N VAL A 218 -3.45 -10.29 -0.02
CA VAL A 218 -4.83 -10.76 -0.11
C VAL A 218 -5.72 -9.58 -0.47
N GLU A 219 -6.87 -9.87 -1.06
CA GLU A 219 -7.85 -8.82 -1.30
C GLU A 219 -8.44 -8.33 0.02
N VAL A 220 -8.49 -7.01 0.18
CA VAL A 220 -9.09 -6.35 1.35
C VAL A 220 -10.22 -5.46 0.87
N SER A 221 -11.43 -5.73 1.38
CA SER A 221 -12.61 -4.88 1.15
C SER A 221 -12.61 -3.69 2.12
N PHE A 222 -13.39 -2.67 1.80
CA PHE A 222 -13.62 -1.48 2.62
C PHE A 222 -15.01 -1.47 3.31
N SER A 223 -15.74 -2.59 3.22
CA SER A 223 -17.15 -2.76 3.57
C SER A 223 -17.38 -3.38 4.94
#